data_AF-A0A6C2C8N5-F1
#
_entry.id   AF-A0A6C2C8N5-F1
#
_cell.length_a   1.000
_cell.length_b   1.000
_cell.length_c   1.000
_cell.angle_alpha   90.00
_cell.angle_beta   90.00
_cell.angle_gamma   90.00
#
_symmetry.space_group_name_H-M   'P 1'
#
loop_
_entity.id
_entity.type
_entity.pdbx_description
1 polymer ?
#
loop_
_entity_poly.entity_id
_entity_poly.type
_entity_poly.pdbx_seq_one_letter_code
_entity_poly.pdbx_strand_id
1 'polypeptide(L)'
;MQQYYEFSWEGIGDKRLPFSEETWLKYVGAYRNLSDPTELGEADDPEELGDVKLVDTQVVTFDEIIRLIGKVAGGTGSQMDDNQENLRLINEAIMKLRSYGDKDNADLLQRFMNEIVDHDLLEAKLTIEENYRAFVAEVALGQLEVYAIKWGVQLSDLERVYRNYEIGSDHIDYIGDLKANSQMEESEWDNLPDNDGKPAFLKKIQFKTVLQDDVTKWLYQTKTVYGELN
;
A
#
# COMPACT_ATOMS: atom_id res chain seq x y z
N MET A 1 22.98 -27.91 -29.68
CA MET A 1 23.43 -28.32 -28.32
C MET A 1 22.48 -27.65 -27.34
N GLN A 2 21.59 -28.40 -26.71
CA GLN A 2 20.73 -27.90 -25.64
C GLN A 2 21.41 -28.25 -24.32
N GLN A 3 21.72 -27.24 -23.52
CA GLN A 3 22.14 -27.43 -22.13
C GLN A 3 20.87 -27.61 -21.31
N TYR A 4 20.61 -28.85 -20.90
CA TYR A 4 19.69 -29.14 -19.81
C TYR A 4 20.41 -28.78 -18.51
N TYR A 5 19.98 -27.71 -17.85
CA TYR A 5 20.30 -27.53 -16.44
C TYR A 5 19.39 -28.49 -15.65
N GLU A 6 19.85 -29.73 -15.46
CA GLU A 6 19.34 -30.58 -14.38
C GLU A 6 19.83 -29.97 -13.06
N PHE A 7 18.97 -29.20 -12.41
CA PHE A 7 19.17 -28.86 -11.02
C PHE A 7 19.01 -30.15 -10.20
N SER A 8 20.13 -30.75 -9.78
CA SER A 8 20.10 -31.79 -8.77
C SER A 8 19.88 -31.14 -7.41
N TRP A 9 18.67 -31.28 -6.86
CA TRP A 9 18.41 -30.97 -5.46
C TRP A 9 19.08 -32.03 -4.58
N GLU A 10 20.35 -31.83 -4.22
CA GLU A 10 20.95 -32.54 -3.09
C GLU A 10 20.31 -32.06 -1.78
N GLY A 11 19.04 -32.43 -1.55
CA GLY A 11 18.27 -31.98 -0.40
C GLY A 11 16.96 -32.72 -0.14
N ILE A 12 16.62 -33.76 -0.90
CA ILE A 12 15.42 -34.57 -0.64
C ILE A 12 15.83 -35.84 0.11
N GLY A 13 16.02 -35.69 1.42
CA GLY A 13 16.32 -36.80 2.34
C GLY A 13 16.76 -36.26 3.69
N ASP A 14 15.86 -36.27 4.68
CA ASP A 14 16.04 -35.87 6.10
C ASP A 14 16.73 -34.53 6.40
N LYS A 15 17.09 -33.75 5.40
CA LYS A 15 17.65 -32.41 5.56
C LYS A 15 16.49 -31.42 5.57
N ARG A 16 16.15 -30.94 6.77
CA ARG A 16 15.28 -29.78 6.96
C ARG A 16 15.75 -28.65 6.04
N LEU A 17 14.80 -27.91 5.45
CA LEU A 17 15.10 -26.65 4.77
C LEU A 17 16.07 -25.83 5.63
N PRO A 18 17.11 -25.21 5.05
CA PRO A 18 18.13 -24.50 5.82
C PRO A 18 17.60 -23.27 6.58
N PHE A 19 16.31 -22.96 6.44
CA PHE A 19 15.63 -21.86 7.11
C PHE A 19 14.19 -22.25 7.49
N SER A 20 13.68 -21.61 8.54
CA SER A 20 12.31 -21.83 9.04
C SER A 20 11.27 -21.15 8.13
N GLU A 21 10.00 -21.55 8.26
CA GLU A 21 8.87 -20.86 7.62
C GLU A 21 8.86 -19.36 7.94
N GLU A 22 9.09 -18.98 9.21
CA GLU A 22 9.19 -17.57 9.61
C GLU A 22 10.32 -16.84 8.85
N THR A 23 11.44 -17.51 8.64
CA THR A 23 12.56 -16.96 7.88
C THR A 23 12.21 -16.81 6.39
N TRP A 24 11.51 -17.79 5.81
CA TRP A 24 11.00 -17.71 4.44
C TRP A 24 10.07 -16.52 4.25
N LEU A 25 9.10 -16.35 5.16
CA LEU A 25 8.14 -15.25 5.14
C LEU A 25 8.84 -13.89 5.22
N LYS A 26 9.91 -13.77 6.01
CA LYS A 26 10.72 -12.55 6.06
C LYS A 26 11.46 -12.29 4.76
N TYR A 27 11.96 -13.32 4.08
CA TYR A 27 12.61 -13.16 2.77
C TYR A 27 11.62 -12.74 1.69
N VAL A 28 10.48 -13.43 1.57
CA VAL A 28 9.40 -13.08 0.64
C VAL A 28 8.87 -11.68 0.94
N GLY A 29 8.68 -11.36 2.22
CA GLY A 29 8.24 -10.04 2.66
C GLY A 29 9.22 -8.93 2.33
N ALA A 30 10.52 -9.14 2.58
CA ALA A 30 11.57 -8.19 2.20
C ALA A 30 11.61 -7.97 0.68
N TYR A 31 11.44 -9.03 -0.10
CA TYR A 31 11.36 -8.93 -1.56
C TYR A 31 10.13 -8.12 -2.01
N ARG A 32 8.95 -8.41 -1.47
CA ARG A 32 7.71 -7.67 -1.75
C ARG A 32 7.85 -6.18 -1.42
N ASN A 33 8.43 -5.86 -0.26
CA ASN A 33 8.66 -4.47 0.16
C ASN A 33 9.62 -3.66 -0.71
N LEU A 34 10.46 -4.32 -1.51
CA LEU A 34 11.46 -3.70 -2.39
C LEU A 34 11.05 -3.66 -3.86
N SER A 35 10.03 -4.44 -4.24
CA SER A 35 9.63 -4.61 -5.63
C SER A 35 8.53 -3.62 -6.01
N ASP A 36 8.49 -3.16 -7.26
CA ASP A 36 7.38 -2.36 -7.75
C ASP A 36 6.11 -3.23 -7.81
N PRO A 37 4.98 -2.82 -7.19
CA PRO A 37 3.73 -3.56 -7.24
C PRO A 37 3.23 -3.86 -8.66
N THR A 38 3.66 -3.08 -9.65
CA THR A 38 3.31 -3.26 -11.07
C THR A 38 4.26 -4.22 -11.82
N GLU A 39 5.43 -4.53 -11.25
CA GLU A 39 6.40 -5.49 -11.78
C GLU A 39 6.33 -6.86 -11.10
N LEU A 40 5.72 -6.91 -9.92
CA LEU A 40 5.18 -8.13 -9.38
C LEU A 40 4.05 -8.54 -10.33
N GLY A 41 4.31 -9.51 -11.23
CA GLY A 41 3.20 -10.25 -11.84
C GLY A 41 2.31 -10.86 -10.76
N GLU A 42 1.29 -11.63 -11.13
CA GLU A 42 0.85 -12.69 -10.21
C GLU A 42 2.14 -13.43 -9.86
N ALA A 43 2.69 -13.20 -8.66
CA ALA A 43 3.78 -14.01 -8.21
C ALA A 43 3.22 -15.41 -8.36
N ASP A 44 3.97 -16.29 -9.03
CA ASP A 44 3.82 -17.71 -8.76
C ASP A 44 4.10 -17.83 -7.26
N ASP A 45 3.06 -17.58 -6.45
CA ASP A 45 2.99 -17.96 -5.06
C ASP A 45 3.43 -19.41 -5.13
N PRO A 46 4.56 -19.77 -4.49
CA PRO A 46 5.21 -21.04 -4.72
C PRO A 46 4.15 -22.12 -4.68
N GLU A 47 3.95 -22.74 -5.84
CA GLU A 47 2.93 -23.74 -6.14
C GLU A 47 2.76 -24.62 -4.90
N GLU A 48 1.65 -24.40 -4.21
CA GLU A 48 1.12 -25.22 -3.11
C GLU A 48 2.20 -25.91 -2.24
N LEU A 49 2.88 -25.16 -1.37
CA LEU A 49 3.29 -25.73 -0.09
C LEU A 49 2.05 -25.85 0.83
N GLY A 50 1.11 -26.71 0.41
CA GLY A 50 -0.02 -27.25 1.16
C GLY A 50 -0.88 -26.27 1.95
N ASP A 51 -2.08 -25.96 1.45
CA ASP A 51 -3.32 -25.60 2.17
C ASP A 51 -3.30 -24.61 3.37
N VAL A 52 -2.21 -23.89 3.64
CA VAL A 52 -2.18 -22.84 4.67
C VAL A 52 -2.22 -21.47 3.99
N LYS A 53 -3.45 -20.95 3.84
CA LYS A 53 -3.77 -19.57 3.47
C LYS A 53 -2.82 -18.57 4.15
N LEU A 54 -1.92 -17.98 3.37
CA LEU A 54 -1.08 -16.84 3.78
C LEU A 54 -1.92 -15.59 4.13
N VAL A 55 -3.15 -15.50 3.60
CA VAL A 55 -4.12 -14.45 3.88
C VAL A 55 -4.67 -14.52 5.31
N ASP A 56 -4.80 -15.71 5.90
CA ASP A 56 -5.42 -15.84 7.24
C ASP A 56 -4.52 -15.26 8.34
N THR A 57 -3.18 -15.31 8.20
CA THR A 57 -2.28 -14.76 9.22
C THR A 57 -2.31 -13.23 9.27
N GLN A 58 -2.44 -12.57 8.11
CA GLN A 58 -2.50 -11.11 8.03
C GLN A 58 -3.85 -10.58 8.56
N VAL A 59 -4.96 -11.21 8.16
CA VAL A 59 -6.31 -10.90 8.67
C VAL A 59 -6.35 -11.05 10.20
N VAL A 60 -5.84 -12.17 10.73
CA VAL A 60 -5.76 -12.38 12.18
C VAL A 60 -4.85 -11.35 12.86
N THR A 61 -3.76 -10.94 12.21
CA THR A 61 -2.85 -9.91 12.78
C THR A 61 -3.53 -8.54 12.82
N PHE A 62 -4.28 -8.15 11.79
CA PHE A 62 -5.05 -6.90 11.79
C PHE A 62 -6.13 -6.89 12.88
N ASP A 63 -6.96 -7.93 12.95
CA ASP A 63 -8.01 -8.04 13.97
C ASP A 63 -7.42 -8.01 15.39
N GLU A 64 -6.28 -8.66 15.60
CA GLU A 64 -5.58 -8.64 16.88
C GLU A 64 -5.06 -7.24 17.22
N ILE A 65 -4.52 -6.50 16.25
CA ILE A 65 -4.10 -5.10 16.44
C ILE A 65 -5.29 -4.23 16.83
N ILE A 66 -6.40 -4.27 16.07
CA ILE A 66 -7.61 -3.48 16.36
C ILE A 66 -8.16 -3.79 17.76
N ARG A 67 -8.17 -5.08 18.15
CA ARG A 67 -8.59 -5.52 19.49
C ARG A 67 -7.67 -4.98 20.59
N LEU A 68 -6.36 -5.01 20.40
CA LEU A 68 -5.39 -4.48 21.36
C LEU A 68 -5.50 -2.96 21.49
N ILE A 69 -5.71 -2.24 20.40
CA ILE A 69 -5.96 -0.79 20.40
C ILE A 69 -7.20 -0.47 21.25
N GLY A 70 -8.29 -1.22 21.08
CA GLY A 70 -9.49 -1.04 21.88
C GLY A 70 -9.26 -1.20 23.39
N LYS A 71 -8.35 -2.09 23.81
CA LYS A 71 -7.98 -2.23 25.22
C LYS A 71 -7.17 -1.03 25.72
N VAL A 72 -6.24 -0.52 24.92
CA VAL A 72 -5.42 0.65 25.26
C VAL A 72 -6.30 1.90 25.39
N ALA A 73 -7.17 2.14 24.40
CA ALA A 73 -8.07 3.29 24.36
C ALA A 73 -9.14 3.27 25.46
N GLY A 74 -9.58 2.09 25.90
CA GLY A 74 -10.60 1.93 26.95
C GLY A 74 -10.07 1.95 28.40
N GLY A 75 -8.76 2.04 28.60
CA GLY A 75 -8.14 1.76 29.90
C GLY A 75 -8.25 2.88 30.94
N THR A 76 -8.97 2.67 32.03
CA THR A 76 -8.98 3.59 33.20
C THR A 76 -8.03 3.13 34.30
N GLY A 77 -7.04 3.95 34.66
CA GLY A 77 -6.33 4.05 35.96
C GLY A 77 -5.61 2.83 36.55
N SER A 78 -6.28 1.67 36.65
CA SER A 78 -5.74 0.41 37.22
C SER A 78 -5.14 -0.52 36.15
N GLN A 79 -5.16 -0.12 34.89
CA GLN A 79 -4.71 -0.91 33.72
C GLN A 79 -3.42 -0.36 33.09
N MET A 80 -2.66 0.50 33.79
CA MET A 80 -1.43 1.09 33.23
C MET A 80 -0.40 0.04 32.81
N ASP A 81 -0.15 -0.98 33.63
CA ASP A 81 0.78 -2.07 33.28
C ASP A 81 0.25 -2.93 32.13
N ASP A 82 -1.06 -3.21 32.10
CA ASP A 82 -1.72 -3.93 31.00
C ASP A 82 -1.67 -3.14 29.70
N ASN A 83 -1.80 -1.80 29.77
CA ASN A 83 -1.70 -0.92 28.60
C ASN A 83 -0.28 -0.89 28.03
N GLN A 84 0.75 -0.94 28.87
CA GLN A 84 2.13 -1.02 28.40
C GLN A 84 2.40 -2.34 27.66
N GLU A 85 1.90 -3.47 28.17
CA GLU A 85 2.04 -4.76 27.48
C GLU A 85 1.21 -4.81 26.18
N ASN A 86 -0.01 -4.27 26.19
CA ASN A 86 -0.83 -4.17 24.97
C ASN A 86 -0.15 -3.31 23.91
N LEU A 87 0.46 -2.18 24.27
CA LEU A 87 1.25 -1.34 23.36
C LEU A 87 2.48 -2.08 22.81
N ARG A 88 3.15 -2.89 23.64
CA ARG A 88 4.26 -3.73 23.19
C ARG A 88 3.79 -4.73 22.12
N LEU A 89 2.65 -5.41 22.36
CA LEU A 89 2.07 -6.38 21.44
C LEU A 89 1.59 -5.75 20.13
N ILE A 90 1.00 -4.54 20.18
CA ILE A 90 0.62 -3.77 18.98
C ILE A 90 1.85 -3.50 18.11
N ASN A 91 2.92 -2.96 18.71
CA ASN A 91 4.15 -2.66 17.98
C ASN A 91 4.79 -3.92 17.39
N GLU A 92 4.78 -5.03 18.12
CA GLU A 92 5.28 -6.32 17.63
C GLU A 92 4.48 -6.83 16.43
N ALA A 93 3.15 -6.73 16.48
CA ALA A 93 2.27 -7.11 15.39
C ALA A 93 2.45 -6.21 14.15
N ILE A 94 2.60 -4.90 14.32
CA ILE A 94 2.92 -3.95 13.24
C ILE A 94 4.28 -4.26 12.61
N MET A 95 5.31 -4.53 13.43
CA MET A 95 6.62 -4.95 12.92
C MET A 95 6.57 -6.26 12.15
N LYS A 96 5.71 -7.20 12.59
CA LYS A 96 5.50 -8.48 11.91
C LYS A 96 4.89 -8.27 10.52
N LEU A 97 3.84 -7.46 10.38
CA LEU A 97 3.25 -7.09 9.08
C LEU A 97 4.31 -6.55 8.12
N ARG A 98 5.09 -5.58 8.59
CA ARG A 98 6.21 -5.00 7.82
C ARG A 98 7.21 -6.07 7.40
N SER A 99 7.57 -6.99 8.30
CA SER A 99 8.52 -8.06 8.01
C SER A 99 8.01 -9.09 6.99
N TYR A 100 6.69 -9.24 6.88
CA TYR A 100 6.02 -10.20 5.99
C TYR A 100 5.60 -9.59 4.64
N GLY A 101 6.02 -8.36 4.35
CA GLY A 101 5.78 -7.73 3.06
C GLY A 101 4.55 -6.84 3.01
N ASP A 102 3.90 -6.61 4.16
CA ASP A 102 2.78 -5.70 4.28
C ASP A 102 3.22 -4.40 4.97
N LYS A 103 4.18 -3.73 4.33
CA LYS A 103 4.77 -2.50 4.86
C LYS A 103 3.79 -1.34 4.85
N ASP A 104 2.97 -1.21 3.82
CA ASP A 104 2.08 -0.05 3.69
C ASP A 104 0.99 -0.05 4.76
N ASN A 105 0.33 -1.20 5.03
CA ASN A 105 -0.62 -1.29 6.14
C ASN A 105 0.07 -1.12 7.50
N ALA A 106 1.29 -1.63 7.66
CA ALA A 106 2.07 -1.42 8.88
C ALA A 106 2.41 0.06 9.11
N ASP A 107 2.77 0.79 8.07
CA ASP A 107 3.02 2.23 8.13
C ASP A 107 1.73 3.01 8.42
N LEU A 108 0.59 2.62 7.84
CA LEU A 108 -0.72 3.22 8.15
C LEU A 108 -1.16 2.97 9.58
N LEU A 109 -1.01 1.75 10.10
CA LEU A 109 -1.34 1.42 11.50
C LEU A 109 -0.43 2.18 12.47
N GLN A 110 0.86 2.29 12.18
CA GLN A 110 1.78 3.06 13.00
C GLN A 110 1.40 4.54 13.04
N ARG A 111 1.03 5.11 11.88
CA ARG A 111 0.56 6.50 11.82
C ARG A 111 -0.76 6.69 12.55
N PHE A 112 -1.72 5.78 12.39
CA PHE A 112 -2.99 5.83 13.12
C PHE A 112 -2.77 5.81 14.64
N MET A 113 -1.87 4.96 15.13
CA MET A 113 -1.47 4.96 16.54
C MET A 113 -0.93 6.32 16.98
N ASN A 114 0.06 6.85 16.26
CA ASN A 114 0.74 8.08 16.64
C ASN A 114 -0.12 9.34 16.49
N GLU A 115 -0.96 9.41 15.44
CA GLU A 115 -1.72 10.61 15.07
C GLU A 115 -3.09 10.64 15.73
N ILE A 116 -3.73 9.49 15.96
CA ILE A 116 -5.11 9.40 16.48
C ILE A 116 -5.16 8.81 17.89
N VAL A 117 -4.60 7.62 18.10
CA VAL A 117 -4.77 6.87 19.37
C VAL A 117 -4.00 7.54 20.51
N ASP A 118 -2.72 7.85 20.30
CA ASP A 118 -1.85 8.45 21.32
C ASP A 118 -2.28 9.88 21.72
N HIS A 119 -3.08 10.52 20.86
CA HIS A 119 -3.63 11.85 21.08
C HIS A 119 -5.10 11.85 21.54
N ASP A 120 -5.70 10.69 21.78
CA ASP A 120 -7.10 10.52 22.21
C ASP A 120 -8.10 11.20 21.24
N LEU A 121 -7.84 11.07 19.94
CA LEU A 121 -8.66 11.68 18.88
C LEU A 121 -9.67 10.68 18.26
N LEU A 122 -9.92 9.54 18.90
CA LEU A 122 -10.91 8.58 18.45
C LEU A 122 -12.32 9.17 18.53
N GLU A 123 -13.08 9.07 17.45
CA GLU A 123 -14.48 9.46 17.46
C GLU A 123 -15.28 8.44 18.27
N ALA A 124 -15.85 8.88 19.40
CA ALA A 124 -16.55 8.02 20.36
C ALA A 124 -17.79 7.31 19.81
N LYS A 125 -18.33 7.75 18.66
CA LYS A 125 -19.48 7.11 17.99
C LYS A 125 -19.08 5.97 17.04
N LEU A 126 -17.80 5.89 16.72
CA LEU A 126 -17.23 4.92 15.80
C LEU A 126 -16.48 3.84 16.57
N THR A 127 -16.51 2.62 16.05
CA THR A 127 -15.60 1.55 16.47
C THR A 127 -14.15 1.91 16.11
N ILE A 128 -13.17 1.21 16.69
CA ILE A 128 -11.75 1.40 16.35
C ILE A 128 -11.50 1.13 14.87
N GLU A 129 -12.14 0.11 14.31
CA GLU A 129 -12.04 -0.23 12.89
C GLU A 129 -12.62 0.87 11.99
N GLU A 130 -13.74 1.48 12.37
CA GLU A 130 -14.32 2.61 11.65
C GLU A 130 -13.46 3.87 11.73
N ASN A 131 -12.87 4.15 12.90
CA ASN A 131 -11.89 5.23 13.06
C ASN A 131 -10.66 5.00 12.17
N TYR A 132 -10.16 3.77 12.11
CA TYR A 132 -9.03 3.42 11.25
C TYR A 132 -9.39 3.59 9.77
N ARG A 133 -10.55 3.12 9.31
CA ARG A 133 -11.00 3.33 7.93
C ARG A 133 -11.16 4.81 7.58
N ALA A 134 -11.71 5.62 8.47
CA ALA A 134 -11.84 7.05 8.28
C ALA A 134 -10.46 7.72 8.13
N PHE A 135 -9.51 7.35 8.99
CA PHE A 135 -8.13 7.80 8.91
C PHE A 135 -7.46 7.41 7.57
N VAL A 136 -7.60 6.16 7.14
CA VAL A 136 -7.04 5.69 5.85
C VAL A 136 -7.63 6.48 4.68
N ALA A 137 -8.94 6.75 4.68
CA ALA A 137 -9.59 7.55 3.65
C ALA A 137 -9.09 9.01 3.62
N GLU A 138 -8.85 9.61 4.78
CA GLU A 138 -8.25 10.95 4.88
C GLU A 138 -6.83 10.98 4.32
N VAL A 139 -5.99 10.00 4.68
CA VAL A 139 -4.63 9.88 4.14
C VAL A 139 -4.67 9.71 2.62
N ALA A 140 -5.59 8.89 2.11
CA ALA A 140 -5.76 8.65 0.69
C ALA A 140 -6.15 9.94 -0.06
N LEU A 141 -7.10 10.71 0.47
CA LEU A 141 -7.44 12.04 -0.09
C LEU A 141 -6.22 12.96 -0.12
N GLY A 142 -5.40 12.98 0.93
CA GLY A 142 -4.15 13.72 0.94
C GLY A 142 -3.16 13.26 -0.15
N GLN A 143 -3.09 11.96 -0.46
CA GLN A 143 -2.28 11.46 -1.59
C GLN A 143 -2.84 11.91 -2.94
N LEU A 144 -4.16 11.92 -3.11
CA LEU A 144 -4.82 12.43 -4.31
C LEU A 144 -4.51 13.93 -4.50
N GLU A 145 -4.54 14.72 -3.43
CA GLU A 145 -4.18 16.14 -3.46
C GLU A 145 -2.73 16.37 -3.88
N VAL A 146 -1.79 15.64 -3.28
CA VAL A 146 -0.36 15.72 -3.63
C VAL A 146 -0.15 15.34 -5.10
N TYR A 147 -0.79 14.28 -5.56
CA TYR A 147 -0.71 13.86 -6.97
C TYR A 147 -1.31 14.90 -7.91
N ALA A 148 -2.46 15.47 -7.54
CA ALA A 148 -3.15 16.49 -8.30
C ALA A 148 -2.28 17.73 -8.52
N ILE A 149 -1.62 18.20 -7.45
CA ILE A 149 -0.68 19.33 -7.49
C ILE A 149 0.53 18.98 -8.37
N LYS A 150 1.17 17.82 -8.14
CA LYS A 150 2.34 17.37 -8.88
C LYS A 150 2.10 17.40 -10.39
N TRP A 151 0.94 16.91 -10.82
CA TRP A 151 0.59 16.77 -12.24
C TRP A 151 -0.25 17.91 -12.81
N GLY A 152 -0.61 18.93 -12.02
CA GLY A 152 -1.50 19.99 -12.45
C GLY A 152 -2.86 19.46 -12.93
N VAL A 153 -3.40 18.43 -12.29
CA VAL A 153 -4.74 17.89 -12.60
C VAL A 153 -5.75 18.35 -11.56
N GLN A 154 -7.02 18.44 -11.95
CA GLN A 154 -8.07 18.82 -11.01
C GLN A 154 -8.37 17.66 -10.06
N LEU A 155 -8.38 17.93 -8.75
CA LEU A 155 -8.64 16.91 -7.72
C LEU A 155 -9.98 16.18 -7.96
N SER A 156 -11.04 16.92 -8.29
CA SER A 156 -12.35 16.34 -8.56
C SER A 156 -12.38 15.39 -9.78
N ASP A 157 -11.57 15.64 -10.80
CA ASP A 157 -11.41 14.71 -11.92
C ASP A 157 -10.61 13.47 -11.51
N LEU A 158 -9.55 13.66 -10.72
CA LEU A 158 -8.73 12.55 -10.21
C LEU A 158 -9.51 11.64 -9.27
N GLU A 159 -10.29 12.19 -8.35
CA GLU A 159 -11.18 11.43 -7.47
C GLU A 159 -12.19 10.60 -8.27
N ARG A 160 -12.77 11.19 -9.33
CA ARG A 160 -13.70 10.48 -10.20
C ARG A 160 -13.01 9.32 -10.91
N VAL A 161 -11.79 9.52 -11.43
CA VAL A 161 -11.00 8.43 -12.02
C VAL A 161 -10.70 7.36 -10.97
N TYR A 162 -10.23 7.75 -9.78
CA TYR A 162 -9.87 6.85 -8.69
C TYR A 162 -11.04 5.97 -8.24
N ARG A 163 -12.22 6.56 -8.04
CA ARG A 163 -13.43 5.84 -7.59
C ARG A 163 -13.95 4.85 -8.63
N ASN A 164 -13.71 5.09 -9.92
CA ASN A 164 -14.16 4.21 -11.00
C ASN A 164 -13.04 3.27 -11.52
N TYR A 165 -11.83 3.38 -10.97
CA TYR A 165 -10.74 2.48 -11.30
C TYR A 165 -10.89 1.16 -10.51
N GLU A 166 -10.87 0.05 -11.25
CA GLU A 166 -10.79 -1.30 -10.71
C GLU A 166 -9.37 -1.83 -10.88
N ILE A 167 -8.80 -2.41 -9.80
CA ILE A 167 -7.45 -2.98 -9.81
C ILE A 167 -7.38 -4.09 -10.87
N GLY A 168 -6.35 -4.03 -11.72
CA GLY A 168 -6.15 -5.00 -12.80
C GLY A 168 -6.98 -4.75 -14.06
N SER A 169 -7.80 -3.68 -14.09
CA SER A 169 -8.48 -3.27 -15.32
C SER A 169 -7.51 -2.62 -16.31
N ASP A 170 -7.53 -3.08 -17.55
CA ASP A 170 -6.85 -2.45 -18.69
C ASP A 170 -7.55 -1.14 -19.13
N HIS A 171 -8.78 -0.90 -18.65
CA HIS A 171 -9.57 0.28 -18.96
C HIS A 171 -9.68 1.20 -17.74
N ILE A 172 -9.33 2.47 -17.93
CA ILE A 172 -9.47 3.52 -16.91
C ILE A 172 -10.54 4.50 -17.36
N ASP A 173 -11.69 4.45 -16.69
CA ASP A 173 -12.77 5.38 -16.94
C ASP A 173 -12.35 6.82 -16.63
N TYR A 174 -12.90 7.79 -17.38
CA TYR A 174 -12.68 9.23 -17.22
C TYR A 174 -11.23 9.73 -17.40
N ILE A 175 -10.26 8.87 -17.75
CA ILE A 175 -8.87 9.29 -18.00
C ILE A 175 -8.76 10.32 -19.14
N GLY A 176 -9.65 10.25 -20.13
CA GLY A 176 -9.73 11.22 -21.21
C GLY A 176 -10.07 12.64 -20.70
N ASP A 177 -11.01 12.74 -19.77
CA ASP A 177 -11.42 14.00 -19.14
C ASP A 177 -10.27 14.55 -18.28
N LEU A 178 -9.65 13.71 -17.45
CA LEU A 178 -8.50 14.07 -16.63
C LEU A 178 -7.38 14.70 -17.47
N LYS A 179 -7.04 14.07 -18.60
CA LYS A 179 -6.03 14.56 -19.55
C LYS A 179 -6.48 15.78 -20.36
N ALA A 180 -7.78 16.00 -20.52
CA ALA A 180 -8.30 17.17 -21.20
C ALA A 180 -8.21 18.41 -20.30
N ASN A 181 -8.49 18.23 -19.01
CA ASN A 181 -8.57 19.28 -18.00
C ASN A 181 -7.24 19.55 -17.28
N SER A 182 -6.22 18.71 -17.48
CA SER A 182 -4.88 18.89 -16.95
C SER A 182 -4.23 20.21 -17.42
N GLN A 183 -3.61 20.92 -16.50
CA GLN A 183 -2.89 22.18 -16.67
C GLN A 183 -1.38 21.91 -16.59
N MET A 184 -0.77 21.62 -17.75
CA MET A 184 0.64 21.28 -17.85
C MET A 184 1.54 22.37 -17.25
N GLU A 185 1.23 23.64 -17.50
CA GLU A 185 2.00 24.79 -17.04
C GLU A 185 2.01 24.95 -15.52
N GLU A 186 1.05 24.34 -14.82
CA GLU A 186 0.95 24.36 -13.35
C GLU A 186 1.57 23.10 -12.71
N SER A 187 2.00 22.13 -13.53
CA SER A 187 2.59 20.87 -13.06
C SER A 187 4.07 21.00 -12.72
N GLU A 188 4.54 20.14 -11.82
CA GLU A 188 5.98 19.97 -11.57
C GLU A 188 6.72 19.44 -12.80
N TRP A 189 6.03 18.68 -13.65
CA TRP A 189 6.59 18.10 -14.87
C TRP A 189 7.10 19.18 -15.84
N ASP A 190 6.39 20.30 -16.00
CA ASP A 190 6.81 21.35 -16.95
C ASP A 190 8.12 22.05 -16.54
N ASN A 191 8.43 22.04 -15.24
CA ASN A 191 9.64 22.63 -14.66
C ASN A 191 10.88 21.72 -14.77
N LEU A 192 10.76 20.53 -15.36
CA LEU A 192 11.89 19.62 -15.53
C LEU A 192 12.89 20.13 -16.59
N PRO A 193 14.22 20.04 -16.36
CA PRO A 193 15.24 20.51 -17.31
C PRO A 193 15.11 19.89 -18.70
N ASP A 194 14.66 18.64 -18.76
CA ASP A 194 14.44 17.91 -20.02
C ASP A 194 13.36 18.53 -20.90
N ASN A 195 12.54 19.43 -20.35
CA ASN A 195 11.50 20.13 -21.07
C ASN A 195 11.93 21.49 -21.60
N ASP A 196 13.09 22.01 -21.17
CA ASP A 196 13.59 23.29 -21.64
C ASP A 196 13.90 23.29 -23.14
N GLY A 197 13.50 24.37 -23.83
CA GLY A 197 13.74 24.53 -25.26
C GLY A 197 12.89 23.66 -26.20
N LYS A 198 12.04 22.76 -25.67
CA LYS A 198 11.08 22.01 -26.50
C LYS A 198 9.96 22.91 -27.01
N PRO A 199 9.53 22.76 -28.27
CA PRO A 199 8.33 23.41 -28.78
C PRO A 199 7.09 23.06 -27.92
N ALA A 200 6.25 24.06 -27.65
CA ALA A 200 5.07 23.89 -26.79
C ALA A 200 4.13 22.75 -27.22
N PHE A 201 3.98 22.51 -28.53
CA PHE A 201 3.14 21.41 -29.03
C PHE A 201 3.71 20.03 -28.68
N LEU A 202 5.04 19.86 -28.71
CA LEU A 202 5.69 18.60 -28.34
C LEU A 202 5.60 18.37 -26.82
N LYS A 203 5.79 19.42 -26.02
CA LYS A 203 5.59 19.35 -24.57
C LYS A 203 4.20 18.83 -24.22
N LYS A 204 3.16 19.42 -24.81
CA LYS A 204 1.77 19.05 -24.53
C LYS A 204 1.44 17.60 -24.89
N ILE A 205 2.00 17.08 -25.99
CA ILE A 205 1.83 15.67 -26.38
C ILE A 205 2.57 14.77 -25.39
N GLN A 206 3.84 15.07 -25.08
CA GLN A 206 4.65 14.27 -24.16
C GLN A 206 4.04 14.24 -22.77
N PHE A 207 3.65 15.39 -22.22
CA PHE A 207 2.97 15.51 -20.93
C PHE A 207 1.77 14.57 -20.85
N LYS A 208 0.89 14.58 -21.87
CA LYS A 208 -0.31 13.73 -21.88
C LYS A 208 0.00 12.23 -21.96
N THR A 209 1.09 11.85 -22.62
CA THR A 209 1.52 10.45 -22.65
C THR A 209 2.09 10.03 -21.30
N VAL A 210 3.01 10.82 -20.74
CA VAL A 210 3.65 10.50 -19.45
C VAL A 210 2.62 10.51 -18.31
N LEU A 211 1.70 11.48 -18.29
CA LEU A 211 0.61 11.51 -17.31
C LEU A 211 -0.24 10.24 -17.36
N GLN A 212 -0.54 9.72 -18.55
CA GLN A 212 -1.33 8.49 -18.68
C GLN A 212 -0.58 7.27 -18.13
N ASP A 213 0.69 7.14 -18.47
CA ASP A 213 1.51 6.01 -18.03
C ASP A 213 1.71 6.06 -16.49
N ASP A 214 1.97 7.25 -15.95
CA ASP A 214 2.17 7.47 -14.53
C ASP A 214 0.88 7.27 -13.73
N VAL A 215 -0.25 7.85 -14.19
CA VAL A 215 -1.53 7.73 -13.46
C VAL A 215 -2.01 6.29 -13.41
N THR A 216 -1.74 5.49 -14.45
CA THR A 216 -2.09 4.07 -14.47
C THR A 216 -1.36 3.31 -13.36
N LYS A 217 -0.04 3.49 -13.26
CA LYS A 217 0.77 2.85 -12.22
C LYS A 217 0.40 3.36 -10.83
N TRP A 218 0.23 4.67 -10.71
CA TRP A 218 -0.09 5.32 -9.45
C TRP A 218 -1.48 4.91 -8.94
N LEU A 219 -2.48 4.78 -9.80
CA LEU A 219 -3.81 4.29 -9.44
C LEU A 219 -3.75 2.87 -8.90
N TYR A 220 -3.03 1.97 -9.58
CA TYR A 220 -2.83 0.60 -9.11
C TYR A 220 -2.22 0.58 -7.70
N GLN A 221 -1.10 1.28 -7.50
CA GLN A 221 -0.39 1.32 -6.22
C GLN A 221 -1.27 1.93 -5.11
N THR A 222 -1.89 3.08 -5.39
CA THR A 222 -2.70 3.83 -4.41
C THR A 222 -3.99 3.08 -4.07
N LYS A 223 -4.67 2.46 -5.05
CA LYS A 223 -5.88 1.68 -4.80
C LYS A 223 -5.58 0.40 -4.02
N THR A 224 -4.42 -0.23 -4.25
CA THR A 224 -3.97 -1.42 -3.50
C THR A 224 -3.72 -1.11 -2.02
N VAL A 225 -3.19 0.07 -1.72
CA VAL A 225 -2.87 0.49 -0.35
C VAL A 225 -4.10 1.04 0.39
N TYR A 226 -4.87 1.92 -0.25
CA TYR A 226 -5.90 2.70 0.43
C TYR A 226 -7.33 2.17 0.19
N GLY A 227 -7.52 1.30 -0.80
CA GLY A 227 -8.83 0.71 -1.11
C GLY A 227 -9.82 1.72 -1.69
N GLU A 228 -11.09 1.59 -1.32
CA GLU A 228 -12.15 2.50 -1.77
C GLU A 228 -12.26 3.73 -0.86
N LEU A 229 -12.37 4.90 -1.47
CA LEU A 229 -12.83 6.10 -0.77
C LEU A 229 -14.34 5.98 -0.59
N ASN A 230 -14.84 6.07 0.64
CA ASN A 230 -16.29 6.18 0.91
C ASN A 230 -16.80 7.62 0.67
#